data_AF-A0A838DBS5-F1
#
_entry.id   AF-A0A838DBS5-F1
#
_cell.length_a   1.000
_cell.length_b   1.000
_cell.length_c   1.000
_cell.angle_alpha   90.00
_cell.angle_beta   90.00
_cell.angle_gamma   90.00
#
_symmetry.space_group_name_H-M   'P 1'
#
loop_
_entity.id
_entity.type
_entity.pdbx_description
1 polymer ?
#
loop_
_entity_poly.entity_id
_entity_poly.type
_entity_poly.pdbx_seq_one_letter_code
_entity_poly.pdbx_strand_id
1 'polypeptide(L)' 'MKVAVAQISCALGDVAENIRKLSRFCARAKDAGADLVVFPEMSDTGYAMQVIREYAAPWTEGAVPALR' A
#
# COMPACT_ATOMS: atom_id res chain seq x y z
N MET A 1 -0.02 19.04 11.14
CA MET A 1 -0.15 17.80 10.35
C MET A 1 1.18 17.49 9.69
N LYS A 2 1.79 16.35 9.98
CA LYS A 2 3.06 15.88 9.40
C LYS A 2 2.79 14.67 8.50
N VAL A 3 3.21 14.74 7.24
CA VAL A 3 2.99 13.67 6.25
C VAL A 3 4.33 13.06 5.84
N ALA A 4 4.42 11.74 5.89
CA ALA A 4 5.55 10.97 5.39
C ALA A 4 5.26 10.48 3.96
N VAL A 5 6.28 10.52 3.10
CA VAL A 5 6.20 9.98 1.73
C VAL A 5 7.14 8.79 1.64
N ALA A 6 6.58 7.59 1.48
CA ALA A 6 7.36 6.36 1.38
C ALA A 6 7.83 6.15 -0.06
N GLN A 7 8.97 6.74 -0.43
CA GLN A 7 9.62 6.45 -1.71
C GLN A 7 10.33 5.09 -1.63
N ILE A 8 9.68 4.05 -2.15
CA ILE A 8 10.13 2.65 -2.02
C ILE A 8 10.07 1.92 -3.37
N SER A 9 10.91 0.89 -3.51
CA SER A 9 10.78 -0.09 -4.58
C SER A 9 9.79 -1.18 -4.14
N CYS A 10 8.80 -1.47 -4.97
CA CYS A 10 7.81 -2.52 -4.76
C CYS A 10 8.26 -3.78 -5.52
N ALA A 11 8.10 -4.95 -4.88
CA ALA A 11 8.36 -6.22 -5.53
C ALA A 11 7.25 -6.51 -6.54
N LEU A 12 7.60 -6.97 -7.74
CA LEU A 12 6.64 -7.30 -8.78
C LEU A 12 5.92 -8.61 -8.40
N GLY A 13 4.63 -8.51 -8.06
CA GLY A 13 3.75 -9.65 -7.83
C GLY A 13 3.86 -10.32 -6.46
N ASP A 14 4.87 -9.99 -5.66
CA ASP A 14 4.99 -10.50 -4.27
C ASP A 14 4.21 -9.61 -3.30
N VAL A 15 2.90 -9.89 -3.19
CA VAL A 15 1.99 -9.16 -2.31
C VAL A 15 2.40 -9.28 -0.85
N ALA A 16 2.85 -10.46 -0.41
CA ALA A 16 3.21 -10.70 0.98
C ALA A 16 4.45 -9.90 1.41
N GLU A 17 5.50 -9.83 0.58
CA GLU A 17 6.67 -8.98 0.83
C GLU A 17 6.30 -7.49 0.80
N ASN A 18 5.48 -7.08 -0.15
CA ASN A 18 5.05 -5.69 -0.23
C ASN A 18 4.24 -5.26 1.00
N ILE A 19 3.26 -6.05 1.45
CA ILE A 19 2.50 -5.77 2.68
C ILE A 19 3.43 -5.70 3.88
N ARG A 20 4.37 -6.64 4.04
CA ARG A 20 5.38 -6.58 5.11
C ARG A 20 6.20 -5.29 5.03
N LYS A 21 6.59 -4.85 3.83
CA LYS A 21 7.32 -3.59 3.61
C LYS A 21 6.47 -2.37 3.96
N LEU A 22 5.22 -2.31 3.50
CA LEU A 22 4.24 -1.27 3.83
C LEU A 22 4.09 -1.13 5.35
N SER A 23 3.88 -2.23 6.07
CA SER A 23 3.77 -2.23 7.55
C SER A 23 5.02 -1.70 8.24
N ARG A 24 6.23 -2.07 7.77
CA ARG A 24 7.50 -1.53 8.30
C ARG A 24 7.59 -0.01 8.10
N PHE A 25 7.15 0.50 6.97
CA PHE A 25 7.16 1.95 6.70
C PHE A 25 6.09 2.71 7.48
N CYS A 26 4.91 2.11 7.72
CA CYS A 26 3.93 2.67 8.65
C CYS A 26 4.51 2.82 10.07
N ALA A 27 5.19 1.80 10.58
CA ALA A 27 5.85 1.87 11.90
C ALA A 27 6.91 2.99 11.94
N ARG A 28 7.78 3.06 10.92
CA ARG A 28 8.80 4.13 10.81
C ARG A 28 8.19 5.53 10.73
N ALA A 29 7.09 5.70 10.00
CA ALA A 29 6.39 6.98 9.90
C ALA A 29 5.79 7.40 11.24
N LYS A 30 5.20 6.45 11.98
CA LYS A 30 4.69 6.66 13.34
C LYS A 30 5.81 7.07 14.30
N ASP A 31 6.94 6.37 14.28
CA ASP A 31 8.10 6.69 15.12
C ASP A 31 8.69 8.08 14.80
N ALA A 32 8.58 8.50 13.54
CA ALA A 32 8.95 9.85 13.10
C ALA A 32 7.90 10.93 13.44
N GLY A 33 6.79 10.58 14.11
CA GLY A 33 5.71 11.49 14.47
C GLY A 33 4.88 11.98 13.29
N ALA A 34 4.77 11.20 12.20
CA ALA A 34 3.89 11.51 11.09
C ALA A 34 2.43 11.11 11.40
N ASP A 35 1.49 11.96 11.02
CA ASP A 35 0.04 11.72 11.13
C ASP A 35 -0.48 10.86 9.96
N LEU A 36 0.20 10.92 8.81
CA LEU A 36 -0.14 10.19 7.59
C LEU A 36 1.13 9.71 6.89
N VAL A 37 1.09 8.52 6.31
CA VAL A 37 2.09 8.05 5.35
C VAL A 37 1.40 7.74 4.02
N VAL A 38 1.98 8.18 2.91
CA VAL A 38 1.51 7.87 1.56
C VAL A 38 2.52 6.97 0.86
N PHE A 39 2.01 6.10 0.00
CA PHE A 39 2.78 5.09 -0.73
C PHE A 39 2.61 5.27 -2.24
N PRO A 40 3.51 4.68 -3.06
CA PRO A 40 3.33 4.63 -4.50
C PRO A 40 2.03 3.91 -4.87
N GLU A 41 1.51 4.22 -6.06
CA GLU A 41 0.39 3.51 -6.66
C GLU A 41 0.75 2.02 -6.84
N MET A 42 -0.24 1.14 -6.64
CA MET A 42 -0.09 -0.32 -6.74
C MET A 42 1.05 -0.88 -5.85
N SER A 43 1.29 -0.28 -4.68
CA SER A 43 2.42 -0.65 -3.82
C SER A 43 2.31 -2.02 -3.17
N ASP A 44 1.12 -2.62 -3.15
CA ASP A 44 0.85 -3.99 -2.74
C ASP A 44 1.25 -5.01 -3.81
N THR A 45 1.04 -4.71 -5.09
CA THR A 45 1.28 -5.65 -6.22
C THR A 45 2.52 -5.32 -7.05
N GLY A 46 3.08 -4.12 -6.90
CA GLY A 46 4.21 -3.62 -7.67
C GLY A 46 3.94 -3.50 -9.17
N TYR A 47 2.71 -3.18 -9.59
CA TYR A 47 2.26 -3.14 -11.00
C TYR A 47 2.30 -4.48 -11.75
N ALA A 48 2.31 -5.61 -11.05
CA ALA A 48 2.21 -6.92 -11.69
C ALA A 48 0.81 -7.16 -12.26
N MET A 49 0.60 -6.86 -13.54
CA MET A 49 -0.73 -6.86 -14.17
C MET A 49 -1.52 -8.17 -14.01
N GLN A 50 -0.84 -9.33 -14.00
CA GLN A 50 -1.52 -10.61 -13.78
C GLN A 50 -2.07 -10.72 -12.36
N VAL A 51 -1.26 -10.35 -11.36
CA VAL A 51 -1.67 -10.30 -9.94
C VAL A 51 -2.75 -9.25 -9.73
N ILE A 52 -2.64 -8.07 -10.35
CA ILE A 52 -3.70 -7.04 -10.27
C ILE A 52 -5.04 -7.61 -10.74
N ARG A 53 -5.07 -8.33 -11.86
CA ARG A 53 -6.31 -8.95 -12.36
C ARG A 53 -6.86 -10.02 -11.44
N GLU A 54 -6.00 -10.75 -10.73
CA GLU A 54 -6.39 -11.77 -9.76
C GLU A 54 -7.03 -11.17 -8.50
N TYR A 55 -6.47 -10.07 -7.99
CA TYR A 55 -6.89 -9.46 -6.72
C TYR A 55 -7.85 -8.27 -6.85
N ALA A 56 -8.03 -7.72 -8.06
CA ALA A 56 -8.92 -6.57 -8.27
C ALA A 56 -10.38 -6.93 -8.00
N ALA A 57 -11.07 -6.06 -7.26
CA ALA A 57 -12.50 -6.13 -7.03
C ALA A 57 -13.25 -5.09 -7.89
N PRO A 58 -14.51 -5.35 -8.29
CA PRO A 58 -15.36 -4.34 -8.91
C PRO A 58 -15.55 -3.11 -7.99
N TRP A 59 -15.66 -1.91 -8.56
CA TRP A 59 -15.87 -0.67 -7.80
C TRP A 59 -17.31 -0.50 -7.27
N THR A 60 -18.13 -1.54 -7.30
CA THR A 60 -19.58 -1.45 -6.98
C THR A 60 -19.86 -0.96 -5.56
N GLU A 61 -18.92 -1.14 -4.63
CA GLU A 61 -19.09 -0.77 -3.22
C GLU A 61 -18.20 0.42 -2.79
N GLY A 62 -17.45 1.04 -3.70
CA GLY A 62 -16.51 2.13 -3.41
C GLY A 62 -15.10 1.66 -2.99
N ALA A 63 -14.25 2.60 -2.57
CA ALA A 63 -12.80 2.39 -2.47
C ALA A 63 -12.36 1.35 -1.43
N VAL A 64 -13.00 1.32 -0.25
CA VAL A 64 -12.64 0.40 0.84
C VAL A 64 -13.89 0.02 1.63
N PRO A 65 -14.71 -0.94 1.15
CA PRO A 65 -15.96 -1.32 1.82
C PRO A 65 -15.73 -1.86 3.25
N ALA A 66 -14.56 -2.45 3.51
CA ALA A 66 -14.19 -3.00 4.83
C ALA A 66 -13.84 -1.95 5.91
N LEU A 67 -13.75 -0.66 5.55
CA LEU A 67 -13.48 0.44 6.49
C LEU A 67 -14.76 1.22 6.87
N ARG A 68 -15.94 0.74 6.45
CA ARG A 68 -17.23 1.30 6.86
C ARG A 68 -17.67 0.80 8.23
#